data_AF-A0A496UHS9-F1
#
_entry.id   AF-A0A496UHS9-F1
#
_cell.length_a   1.000
_cell.length_b   1.000
_cell.length_c   1.000
_cell.angle_alpha   90.00
_cell.angle_beta   90.00
_cell.angle_gamma   90.00
#
_symmetry.space_group_name_H-M   'P 1'
#
loop_
_entity.id
_entity.type
_entity.pdbx_description
1 polymer ?
#
loop_
_entity_poly.entity_id
_entity_poly.type
_entity_poly.pdbx_seq_one_letter_code
_entity_poly.pdbx_strand_id
1 'polypeptide(L)'
;MRAITHISASTAAAIITSVVAEPAAAAGILLFGGFLDVDHIGHFVAAGLPPDPLVFFHSIFRNEKQLEDRYSIKRSIPSNWIFPALHSIEFAFLVSGMGAILGSQLLLWGGAGVILHLLMDIKCYPCSPEFFSTIWRISHKKLLLQAWVEQRSKVRL
;
A
#
# COMPACT_ATOMS: atom_id res chain seq x y z
N MET A 1 -3.40 2.72 -7.44
CA MET A 1 -3.86 4.09 -7.07
C MET A 1 -2.68 5.06 -7.19
N ARG A 2 -2.84 6.39 -6.97
CA ARG A 2 -1.71 7.33 -6.84
C ARG A 2 -1.27 7.39 -5.38
N ALA A 3 0.02 7.37 -5.09
CA ALA A 3 0.53 7.48 -3.71
C ALA A 3 0.05 8.77 -2.99
N ILE A 4 -0.11 9.87 -3.74
CA ILE A 4 -0.68 11.11 -3.18
C ILE A 4 -2.10 10.94 -2.61
N THR A 5 -2.89 9.99 -3.16
CA THR A 5 -4.23 9.71 -2.65
C THR A 5 -4.16 9.10 -1.26
N HIS A 6 -3.27 8.12 -1.06
CA HIS A 6 -3.04 7.54 0.26
C HIS A 6 -2.53 8.57 1.26
N ILE A 7 -1.50 9.35 0.89
CA ILE A 7 -0.96 10.43 1.74
C ILE A 7 -2.07 11.43 2.13
N SER A 8 -2.88 11.88 1.18
CA SER A 8 -3.92 12.88 1.43
C SER A 8 -5.03 12.34 2.33
N ALA A 9 -5.52 11.13 2.06
CA ALA A 9 -6.56 10.49 2.86
C ALA A 9 -6.07 10.20 4.28
N SER A 10 -4.85 9.69 4.43
CA SER A 10 -4.25 9.43 5.73
C SER A 10 -3.92 10.71 6.49
N THR A 11 -3.55 11.80 5.80
CA THR A 11 -3.39 13.13 6.41
C THR A 11 -4.73 13.64 6.94
N ALA A 12 -5.80 13.55 6.15
CA ALA A 12 -7.14 13.94 6.59
C ALA A 12 -7.61 13.13 7.80
N ALA A 13 -7.41 11.80 7.76
CA ALA A 13 -7.72 10.92 8.88
C ALA A 13 -6.88 11.25 10.12
N ALA A 14 -5.58 11.52 9.95
CA ALA A 14 -4.69 11.91 11.05
C ALA A 14 -5.10 13.26 11.67
N ILE A 15 -5.52 14.24 10.88
CA ILE A 15 -6.06 15.52 11.38
C ILE A 15 -7.29 15.26 12.26
N ILE A 16 -8.25 14.48 11.77
CA ILE A 16 -9.45 14.14 12.54
C ILE A 16 -9.06 13.42 13.84
N THR A 17 -8.17 12.44 13.77
CA THR A 17 -7.70 11.69 14.94
C THR A 17 -6.94 12.57 15.92
N SER A 18 -6.18 13.58 15.46
CA SER A 18 -5.49 14.52 16.34
C SER A 18 -6.44 15.40 17.17
N VAL A 19 -7.69 15.55 16.73
CA VAL A 19 -8.72 16.29 17.47
C VAL A 19 -9.38 15.42 18.55
N VAL A 20 -9.48 14.11 18.33
CA VAL A 20 -10.25 13.20 19.20
C VAL A 20 -9.38 12.21 19.99
N ALA A 21 -8.08 12.15 19.71
CA ALA A 21 -7.12 11.23 20.30
C ALA A 21 -5.74 11.89 20.48
N GLU A 22 -4.78 11.15 21.02
CA GLU A 22 -3.43 11.64 21.30
C GLU A 22 -2.59 11.82 20.02
N PRO A 23 -1.55 12.68 20.04
CA PRO A 23 -0.68 12.90 18.88
C PRO A 23 -0.05 11.61 18.31
N ALA A 24 0.26 10.63 19.17
CA ALA A 24 0.78 9.34 18.74
C ALA A 24 -0.22 8.57 17.86
N ALA A 25 -1.51 8.67 18.14
CA ALA A 25 -2.56 8.03 17.34
C ALA A 25 -2.62 8.61 15.92
N ALA A 26 -2.60 9.94 15.81
CA ALA A 26 -2.58 10.64 14.53
C ALA A 26 -1.32 10.30 13.71
N ALA A 27 -0.15 10.26 14.37
CA ALA A 27 1.10 9.83 13.74
C ALA A 27 1.01 8.38 13.23
N GLY A 28 0.38 7.47 13.99
CA GLY A 28 0.19 6.08 13.59
C GLY A 28 -0.60 5.97 12.28
N ILE A 29 -1.75 6.64 12.19
CA ILE A 29 -2.55 6.67 10.96
C ILE A 29 -1.76 7.23 9.79
N LEU A 30 -1.08 8.36 9.99
CA LEU A 30 -0.36 9.03 8.91
C LEU A 30 0.77 8.16 8.37
N LEU A 31 1.60 7.60 9.25
CA LEU A 31 2.78 6.82 8.86
C LEU A 31 2.37 5.50 8.19
N PHE A 32 1.48 4.74 8.80
CA PHE A 32 1.10 3.42 8.31
C PHE A 32 0.02 3.45 7.23
N GLY A 33 -0.70 4.57 7.09
CA GLY A 33 -1.68 4.77 6.02
C GLY A 33 -1.09 5.48 4.81
N GLY A 34 -0.36 6.57 5.02
CA GLY A 34 0.10 7.44 3.94
C GLY A 34 1.46 7.05 3.36
N PHE A 35 2.33 6.44 4.16
CA PHE A 35 3.72 6.14 3.78
C PHE A 35 4.03 4.64 3.69
N LEU A 36 3.01 3.78 3.74
CA LEU A 36 3.18 2.33 3.57
C LEU A 36 3.79 1.99 2.20
N ASP A 37 3.43 2.77 1.17
CA ASP A 37 3.87 2.62 -0.22
C ASP A 37 5.36 2.91 -0.47
N VAL A 38 6.13 3.33 0.54
CA VAL A 38 7.58 3.58 0.39
C VAL A 38 8.34 2.34 -0.08
N ASP A 39 7.81 1.14 0.22
CA ASP A 39 8.34 -0.13 -0.26
C ASP A 39 8.27 -0.30 -1.79
N HIS A 40 7.38 0.43 -2.47
CA HIS A 40 7.27 0.42 -3.92
C HIS A 40 8.44 1.13 -4.61
N ILE A 41 9.18 2.00 -3.92
CA ILE A 41 10.34 2.70 -4.48
C ILE A 41 11.33 1.70 -5.06
N GLY A 42 11.66 0.64 -4.30
CA GLY A 42 12.57 -0.40 -4.76
C GLY A 42 12.02 -1.19 -5.95
N HIS A 43 10.71 -1.42 -5.98
CA HIS A 43 10.05 -2.09 -7.10
C HIS A 43 10.08 -1.25 -8.37
N PHE A 44 9.78 0.05 -8.28
CA PHE A 44 9.79 0.94 -9.43
C PHE A 44 11.20 1.14 -10.01
N VAL A 45 12.22 1.26 -9.16
CA VAL A 45 13.63 1.31 -9.62
C VAL A 45 13.99 0.04 -10.37
N ALA A 46 13.69 -1.13 -9.80
CA ALA A 46 13.97 -2.41 -10.44
C ALA A 46 13.22 -2.58 -11.77
N ALA A 47 12.07 -1.94 -11.92
CA ALA A 47 11.26 -1.95 -13.13
C ALA A 47 11.69 -0.89 -14.17
N GLY A 48 12.74 -0.10 -13.89
CA GLY A 48 13.34 0.85 -14.84
C GLY A 48 13.07 2.33 -14.54
N LEU A 49 12.47 2.67 -13.40
CA LEU A 49 12.37 4.07 -12.97
C LEU A 49 13.79 4.62 -12.71
N PRO A 50 14.18 5.75 -13.34
CA PRO A 50 15.45 6.38 -13.04
C PRO A 50 15.61 6.62 -11.53
N PRO A 51 16.75 6.26 -10.91
CA PRO A 51 16.99 6.45 -9.49
C PRO A 51 17.33 7.92 -9.17
N ASP A 52 16.44 8.83 -9.56
CA ASP A 52 16.57 10.27 -9.40
C ASP A 52 15.51 10.81 -8.42
N PRO A 53 15.88 11.60 -7.40
CA PRO A 53 14.95 12.12 -6.39
C PRO A 53 13.78 12.93 -6.97
N LEU A 54 13.98 13.71 -8.03
CA LEU A 54 12.91 14.49 -8.67
C LEU A 54 11.94 13.57 -9.41
N VAL A 55 12.46 12.54 -10.08
CA VAL A 55 11.66 11.50 -10.73
C VAL A 55 10.79 10.76 -9.71
N PHE A 56 11.33 10.40 -8.54
CA PHE A 56 10.56 9.79 -7.46
C PHE A 56 9.48 10.74 -6.94
N PHE A 57 9.84 12.00 -6.64
CA PHE A 57 8.86 12.98 -6.16
C PHE A 57 7.70 13.15 -7.15
N HIS A 58 7.98 13.26 -8.44
CA HIS A 58 6.94 13.34 -9.46
C HIS A 58 6.11 12.06 -9.58
N SER A 59 6.70 10.89 -9.29
CA SER A 59 5.98 9.62 -9.35
C SER A 59 4.86 9.53 -8.32
N ILE A 60 5.01 10.19 -7.16
CA ILE A 60 3.99 10.25 -6.08
C ILE A 60 2.64 10.79 -6.60
N PHE A 61 2.69 11.73 -7.56
CA PHE A 61 1.51 12.39 -8.12
C PHE A 61 0.93 11.69 -9.35
N ARG A 62 1.58 10.64 -9.85
CA ARG A 62 1.16 9.94 -11.07
C ARG A 62 0.45 8.65 -10.73
N ASN A 63 -0.52 8.29 -11.55
CA ASN A 63 -1.10 6.95 -11.50
C ASN A 63 -0.24 5.99 -12.31
N GLU A 64 -0.55 4.71 -12.20
CA GLU A 64 0.16 3.64 -12.89
C GLU A 64 0.24 3.85 -14.41
N LYS A 65 -0.86 4.20 -15.07
CA LYS A 65 -0.89 4.48 -16.52
C LYS A 65 0.05 5.63 -16.89
N GLN A 66 0.06 6.71 -16.11
CA GLN A 66 0.95 7.85 -16.34
C GLN A 66 2.43 7.52 -16.11
N LEU A 67 2.73 6.55 -15.24
CA LEU A 67 4.09 6.04 -15.04
C LEU A 67 4.49 5.08 -16.16
N GLU A 68 3.56 4.24 -16.64
CA GLU A 68 3.76 3.37 -17.80
C GLU A 68 4.01 4.19 -19.06
N ASP A 69 3.15 5.16 -19.37
CA ASP A 69 3.26 5.99 -20.58
C ASP A 69 4.60 6.76 -20.62
N ARG A 70 5.11 7.19 -19.46
CA ARG A 70 6.30 8.05 -19.37
C ARG A 70 7.61 7.28 -19.21
N TYR A 71 7.60 6.16 -18.49
CA TYR A 71 8.80 5.40 -18.17
C TYR A 71 8.79 3.98 -18.73
N SER A 72 7.75 3.59 -19.48
CA SER A 72 7.53 2.22 -20.00
C SER A 72 7.51 1.15 -18.89
N ILE A 73 7.19 1.55 -17.66
CA ILE A 73 7.12 0.67 -16.49
C ILE A 73 5.75 -0.01 -16.47
N LYS A 74 5.72 -1.34 -16.48
CA LYS A 74 4.49 -2.12 -16.29
C LYS A 74 4.44 -2.63 -14.87
N ARG A 75 3.26 -2.64 -14.22
CA ARG A 75 3.09 -3.42 -12.99
C ARG A 75 3.43 -4.87 -13.28
N SER A 76 4.51 -5.34 -12.66
CA SER A 76 4.79 -6.75 -12.58
C SER A 76 4.27 -7.29 -11.27
N ILE A 77 4.23 -8.62 -11.16
CA ILE A 77 4.06 -9.27 -9.87
C ILE A 77 5.20 -8.77 -8.97
N PRO A 78 4.93 -8.34 -7.73
CA PRO A 78 5.97 -7.93 -6.79
C PRO A 78 7.06 -9.00 -6.71
N SER A 79 8.32 -8.59 -6.88
CA SER A 79 9.46 -9.51 -6.90
C SER A 79 9.90 -9.96 -5.51
N ASN A 80 9.43 -9.27 -4.46
CA ASN A 80 9.76 -9.55 -3.06
C ASN A 80 8.50 -9.77 -2.21
N TRP A 81 8.70 -10.39 -1.05
CA TRP A 81 7.63 -10.66 -0.07
C TRP A 81 7.31 -9.48 0.83
N ILE A 82 8.09 -8.39 0.78
CA ILE A 82 7.90 -7.21 1.64
C ILE A 82 6.59 -6.52 1.27
N PHE A 83 6.36 -6.28 -0.02
CA PHE A 83 5.13 -5.66 -0.48
C PHE A 83 3.87 -6.40 -0.01
N PRO A 84 3.69 -7.71 -0.29
CA PRO A 84 2.50 -8.39 0.20
C PRO A 84 2.45 -8.41 1.72
N ALA A 85 3.57 -8.61 2.43
CA ALA A 85 3.56 -8.66 3.89
C ALA A 85 3.09 -7.35 4.53
N LEU A 86 3.54 -6.19 4.04
CA LEU A 86 3.14 -4.88 4.56
C LEU A 86 1.70 -4.53 4.15
N HIS A 87 1.26 -4.95 2.96
CA HIS A 87 -0.08 -4.71 2.44
C HIS A 87 -0.99 -5.91 2.73
N SER A 88 -1.17 -6.20 4.03
CA SER A 88 -2.00 -7.31 4.48
C SER A 88 -2.81 -7.02 5.74
N ILE A 89 -3.97 -7.65 5.83
CA ILE A 89 -4.84 -7.56 7.01
C ILE A 89 -4.19 -8.20 8.23
N GLU A 90 -3.41 -9.27 8.03
CA GLU A 90 -2.64 -9.89 9.09
C GLU A 90 -1.58 -8.94 9.66
N PHE A 91 -0.94 -8.13 8.82
CA PHE A 91 -0.02 -7.10 9.30
C PHE A 91 -0.74 -6.02 10.10
N ALA A 92 -1.92 -5.56 9.65
CA ALA A 92 -2.73 -4.63 10.43
C ALA A 92 -3.07 -5.18 11.82
N PHE A 93 -3.49 -6.45 11.90
CA PHE A 93 -3.77 -7.11 13.18
C PHE A 93 -2.51 -7.28 14.03
N LEU A 94 -1.38 -7.63 13.44
CA LEU A 94 -0.11 -7.76 14.15
C LEU A 94 0.32 -6.42 14.76
N VAL A 95 0.26 -5.34 13.98
CA VAL A 95 0.62 -4.00 14.43
C VAL A 95 -0.32 -3.52 15.54
N SER A 96 -1.63 -3.68 15.38
CA SER A 96 -2.61 -3.35 16.43
C SER A 96 -2.44 -4.19 17.69
N GLY A 97 -2.22 -5.50 17.54
CA GLY A 97 -2.02 -6.43 18.65
C GLY A 97 -0.77 -6.11 19.45
N MET A 98 0.34 -5.80 18.77
CA MET A 98 1.56 -5.31 19.42
C MET A 98 1.34 -3.96 20.12
N GLY A 99 0.56 -3.07 19.50
CA GLY A 99 0.14 -1.81 20.13
C GLY A 99 -0.64 -2.03 21.42
N ALA A 100 -1.59 -2.97 21.43
CA ALA A 100 -2.35 -3.31 22.63
C ALA A 100 -1.47 -3.92 23.74
N ILE A 101 -0.57 -4.86 23.40
CA ILE A 101 0.33 -5.50 24.36
C ILE A 101 1.29 -4.49 25.00
N LEU A 102 1.81 -3.56 24.21
CA LEU A 102 2.81 -2.59 24.65
C LEU A 102 2.20 -1.27 25.18
N GLY A 103 0.88 -1.11 25.12
CA GLY A 103 0.21 0.16 25.44
C GLY A 103 0.56 1.31 24.48
N SER A 104 0.95 0.99 23.23
CA SER A 104 1.39 1.98 22.25
C SER A 104 0.24 2.44 21.36
N GLN A 105 -0.21 3.69 21.55
CA GLN A 105 -1.20 4.33 20.69
C GLN A 105 -0.70 4.47 19.24
N LEU A 106 0.60 4.71 19.04
CA LEU A 106 1.21 4.78 17.72
C LEU A 106 0.97 3.49 16.92
N LEU A 107 1.22 2.33 17.53
CA LEU A 107 1.05 1.05 16.86
C LEU A 107 -0.42 0.66 16.75
N LEU A 108 -1.23 0.90 17.78
CA LEU A 108 -2.66 0.60 17.75
C LEU A 108 -3.35 1.31 16.59
N TRP A 109 -3.10 2.62 16.45
CA TRP A 109 -3.63 3.42 15.35
C TRP A 109 -2.85 3.24 14.04
N GLY A 110 -1.61 2.77 14.12
CA GLY A 110 -0.85 2.27 12.98
C GLY A 110 -1.59 1.16 12.24
N GLY A 111 -2.16 0.19 12.94
CA GLY A 111 -2.98 -0.86 12.31
C GLY A 111 -4.25 -0.31 11.65
N ALA A 112 -4.89 0.71 12.24
CA ALA A 112 -6.00 1.43 11.58
C ALA A 112 -5.53 2.18 10.32
N GLY A 113 -4.33 2.77 10.34
CA GLY A 113 -3.66 3.35 9.18
C GLY A 113 -3.45 2.32 8.07
N VAL A 114 -2.94 1.13 8.39
CA VAL A 114 -2.82 0.02 7.42
C VAL A 114 -4.20 -0.33 6.85
N ILE A 115 -5.23 -0.51 7.67
CA ILE A 115 -6.59 -0.83 7.17
C ILE A 115 -7.09 0.24 6.21
N LEU A 116 -6.96 1.52 6.55
CA LEU A 116 -7.34 2.63 5.69
C LEU A 116 -6.62 2.54 4.33
N HIS A 117 -5.32 2.23 4.35
CA HIS A 117 -4.53 2.01 3.15
C HIS A 117 -5.10 0.86 2.29
N LEU A 118 -5.35 -0.32 2.87
CA LEU A 118 -5.88 -1.47 2.15
C LEU A 118 -7.25 -1.18 1.53
N LEU A 119 -8.13 -0.46 2.25
CA LEU A 119 -9.45 -0.09 1.77
C LEU A 119 -9.38 0.76 0.50
N MET A 120 -8.41 1.67 0.42
CA MET A 120 -8.17 2.48 -0.77
C MET A 120 -7.74 1.62 -1.96
N ASP A 121 -7.04 0.52 -1.72
CA ASP A 121 -6.53 -0.35 -2.77
C ASP A 121 -7.43 -1.53 -3.17
N ILE A 122 -8.58 -1.74 -2.52
CA ILE A 122 -9.52 -2.84 -2.83
C ILE A 122 -9.85 -2.95 -4.32
N LYS A 123 -9.96 -1.82 -5.04
CA LYS A 123 -10.31 -1.85 -6.48
C LYS A 123 -9.10 -1.96 -7.40
N CYS A 124 -7.89 -1.92 -6.86
CA CYS A 124 -6.65 -1.84 -7.63
C CYS A 124 -5.96 -3.20 -7.84
N TYR A 125 -6.35 -4.23 -7.09
CA TYR A 125 -5.69 -5.54 -7.08
C TYR A 125 -6.64 -6.69 -7.45
N PRO A 126 -6.14 -7.73 -8.12
CA PRO A 126 -6.95 -8.87 -8.55
C PRO A 126 -7.37 -9.70 -7.34
N CYS A 127 -8.55 -10.35 -7.41
CA CYS A 127 -9.07 -11.17 -6.32
C CYS A 127 -9.18 -10.39 -4.99
N SER A 128 -9.55 -9.10 -5.06
CA SER A 128 -9.84 -8.33 -3.86
C SER A 128 -11.24 -8.67 -3.34
N PRO A 129 -11.44 -8.77 -2.01
CA PRO A 129 -10.50 -8.37 -0.95
C PRO A 129 -9.44 -9.41 -0.56
N GLU A 130 -9.55 -10.65 -1.04
CA GLU A 130 -8.71 -11.78 -0.65
C GLU A 130 -7.21 -11.56 -0.91
N PHE A 131 -6.89 -10.72 -1.90
CA PHE A 131 -5.54 -10.25 -2.19
C PHE A 131 -4.80 -9.72 -0.96
N PHE A 132 -5.49 -9.08 -0.03
CA PHE A 132 -4.89 -8.48 1.16
C PHE A 132 -4.74 -9.47 2.32
N SER A 133 -4.99 -10.76 2.10
CA SER A 133 -4.59 -11.80 3.05
C SER A 133 -3.30 -12.47 2.59
N THR A 134 -2.25 -12.37 3.40
CA THR A 134 -1.00 -13.10 3.17
C THR A 134 -1.24 -14.61 3.21
N ILE A 135 -2.07 -15.09 4.12
CA ILE A 135 -2.41 -16.51 4.23
C ILE A 135 -3.11 -16.97 2.94
N TRP A 136 -4.10 -16.22 2.47
CA TRP A 136 -4.82 -16.55 1.25
C TRP A 136 -3.89 -16.57 0.03
N ARG A 137 -3.01 -15.57 -0.13
CA ARG A 137 -2.06 -15.47 -1.24
C ARG A 137 -1.12 -16.68 -1.31
N ILE A 138 -0.66 -17.17 -0.15
CA ILE A 138 0.20 -18.36 -0.08
C ILE A 138 -0.59 -19.60 -0.54
N SER A 139 -1.80 -19.78 -0.03
CA SER A 139 -2.65 -20.95 -0.33
C SER A 139 -3.19 -20.96 -1.77
N HIS A 140 -3.41 -19.78 -2.38
CA HIS A 140 -4.06 -19.63 -3.69
C HIS A 140 -3.15 -19.04 -4.76
N LYS A 141 -1.83 -19.21 -4.63
CA LYS A 141 -0.82 -18.62 -5.53
C LYS A 141 -1.12 -18.81 -7.02
N LYS A 142 -1.57 -20.02 -7.44
CA LYS A 142 -1.88 -20.30 -8.85
C LYS A 142 -3.03 -19.43 -9.38
N LEU A 143 -4.10 -19.32 -8.60
CA LEU A 143 -5.28 -18.53 -8.95
C LEU A 143 -4.94 -17.03 -9.00
N LEU A 144 -4.14 -16.56 -8.04
CA LEU A 144 -3.63 -15.19 -8.03
C LEU A 144 -2.81 -14.88 -9.29
N LEU A 145 -1.91 -15.78 -9.71
CA LEU A 145 -1.10 -15.60 -10.91
C LEU A 145 -1.95 -15.52 -12.19
N GLN A 146 -3.00 -16.35 -12.29
CA GLN A 146 -3.95 -16.31 -13.41
C GLN A 146 -4.69 -14.96 -13.46
N ALA A 147 -5.24 -14.52 -12.32
CA ALA A 147 -5.95 -13.25 -12.24
C ALA A 147 -5.04 -12.04 -12.57
N TRP A 148 -3.76 -12.09 -12.18
CA TRP A 148 -2.76 -11.09 -12.56
C TRP A 148 -2.44 -11.05 -14.07
N VAL A 149 -2.47 -12.21 -14.74
CA VAL A 149 -2.30 -12.28 -16.21
C VAL A 149 -3.53 -11.68 -16.90
N GLU A 150 -4.73 -12.02 -16.45
CA GLU A 150 -5.99 -11.50 -16.99
C GLU A 150 -6.16 -9.99 -16.77
N GLN A 151 -5.76 -9.48 -15.60
CA GLN A 151 -5.85 -8.05 -15.34
C GLN A 151 -4.88 -7.27 -16.26
N ARG A 152 -3.66 -7.78 -16.49
CA ARG A 152 -2.71 -7.17 -17.43
C ARG A 152 -3.19 -7.19 -18.87
N SER A 153 -3.96 -8.20 -19.29
CA SER A 153 -4.51 -8.23 -20.65
C SER A 153 -5.65 -7.23 -20.86
N LYS A 154 -6.42 -6.91 -19.80
CA LYS A 154 -7.51 -5.92 -19.84
C LYS A 154 -7.07 -4.46 -19.85
N VAL A 155 -5.84 -4.16 -19.38
CA VAL A 155 -5.27 -2.80 -19.41
C VAL A 155 -4.73 -2.42 -20.80
N ARG A 156 -4.68 -3.36 -21.76
CA ARG A 156 -4.39 -3.08 -23.17
C ARG A 156 -5.66 -2.69 -23.95
N LEU A 157 -6.17 -1.47 -23.73
CA LEU A 157 -7.00 -0.71 -24.68
C LEU A 157 -6.78 0.80 -24.46
#